data_AF-A0A412FH50-F1
#
_entry.id   AF-A0A412FH50-F1
#
_cell.length_a   1.000
_cell.length_b   1.000
_cell.length_c   1.000
_cell.angle_alpha   90.00
_cell.angle_beta   90.00
_cell.angle_gamma   90.00
#
_symmetry.space_group_name_H-M   'P 1'
#
loop_
_entity.id
_entity.type
_entity.pdbx_description
1 polymer ?
#
loop_
_entity_poly.entity_id
_entity_poly.type
_entity_poly.pdbx_seq_one_letter_code
_entity_poly.pdbx_strand_id
1 'polypeptide(L)'
;MQYFKECISWLSELEMLAYIVSDKAAECVYTFDTEKFITNHREFNREANAMMEKCLAGIGTYSSVSKALCIEFDPEEIRHLTGKFMSNLRETCKESCGEQEGQQVKKINSSTTAFQKEIRNKISLVGENVSKLLKDEK
;
A
#
# COMPACT_ATOMS: atom_id res chain seq x y z
N MET A 1 -22.11 3.37 -10.27
CA MET A 1 -20.94 3.25 -11.19
C MET A 1 -19.78 4.19 -10.84
N GLN A 2 -19.98 5.49 -10.67
CA GLN A 2 -18.88 6.44 -10.37
C GLN A 2 -18.06 6.06 -9.13
N TYR A 3 -18.72 5.79 -7.99
CA TYR A 3 -18.05 5.39 -6.75
C TYR A 3 -17.15 4.14 -6.87
N PHE A 4 -17.50 3.19 -7.74
CA PHE A 4 -16.69 2.00 -7.99
C PHE A 4 -15.40 2.32 -8.75
N LYS A 5 -15.49 3.21 -9.76
CA LYS A 5 -14.31 3.68 -10.49
C LYS A 5 -13.37 4.45 -9.57
N GLU A 6 -13.93 5.28 -8.69
CA GLU A 6 -13.16 6.02 -7.70
C GLU A 6 -12.50 5.08 -6.67
N CYS A 7 -13.20 4.03 -6.23
CA CYS A 7 -12.63 2.99 -5.34
C CYS A 7 -11.47 2.23 -6.01
N ILE A 8 -11.63 1.80 -7.26
CA ILE A 8 -10.54 1.16 -8.02
C ILE A 8 -9.36 2.14 -8.17
N SER A 9 -9.62 3.39 -8.51
CA SER A 9 -8.58 4.41 -8.65
C SER A 9 -7.80 4.62 -7.35
N TRP A 10 -8.50 4.64 -6.21
CA TRP A 10 -7.87 4.74 -4.90
C TRP A 10 -6.97 3.54 -4.59
N LEU A 11 -7.46 2.32 -4.83
CA LEU A 11 -6.67 1.11 -4.63
C LEU A 11 -5.44 1.08 -5.55
N SER A 12 -5.57 1.44 -6.83
CA SER A 12 -4.45 1.55 -7.76
C SER A 12 -3.41 2.59 -7.31
N GLU A 13 -3.85 3.71 -6.74
CA GLU A 13 -2.95 4.71 -6.19
C GLU A 13 -2.19 4.19 -4.96
N LEU A 14 -2.83 3.41 -4.08
CA LEU A 14 -2.14 2.73 -2.98
C LEU A 14 -1.11 1.70 -3.48
N GLU A 15 -1.43 0.98 -4.56
CA GLU A 15 -0.48 0.04 -5.19
C GLU A 15 0.78 0.76 -5.71
N MET A 16 0.59 1.93 -6.33
CA MET A 16 1.69 2.76 -6.84
C MET A 16 2.51 3.37 -5.70
N LEU A 17 1.86 3.92 -4.67
CA LEU A 17 2.55 4.47 -3.50
C LEU A 17 3.39 3.41 -2.78
N ALA A 18 2.93 2.15 -2.76
CA ALA A 18 3.72 1.06 -2.21
C ALA A 18 5.06 0.87 -2.94
N TYR A 19 5.10 1.07 -4.26
CA TYR A 19 6.35 1.02 -5.02
C TYR A 19 7.29 2.17 -4.62
N ILE A 20 6.77 3.41 -4.57
CA ILE A 20 7.54 4.61 -4.20
C ILE A 20 8.14 4.47 -2.81
N VAL A 21 7.34 4.07 -1.82
CA VAL A 21 7.80 3.91 -0.44
C VAL A 21 8.87 2.82 -0.32
N SER A 22 8.74 1.74 -1.11
CA SER A 22 9.70 0.63 -1.09
C SER A 22 11.02 1.00 -1.74
N ASP A 23 10.99 1.79 -2.80
CA ASP A 23 12.19 2.34 -3.44
C ASP A 23 12.98 3.21 -2.45
N LYS A 24 12.29 4.08 -1.70
CA LYS A 24 12.89 4.87 -0.62
C LYS A 24 13.39 4.03 0.56
N ALA A 25 12.70 2.94 0.91
CA ALA A 25 13.21 1.99 1.89
C ALA A 25 14.49 1.29 1.40
N ALA A 26 14.56 0.97 0.11
CA ALA A 26 15.75 0.37 -0.48
C ALA A 26 16.95 1.33 -0.44
N GLU A 27 16.75 2.60 -0.79
CA GLU A 27 17.77 3.66 -0.68
C GLU A 27 18.33 3.80 0.76
N CYS A 28 17.51 3.54 1.78
CA CYS A 28 17.95 3.55 3.18
C CYS A 28 18.93 2.40 3.48
N VAL A 29 18.70 1.21 2.95
CA VAL A 29 19.54 0.03 3.22
C VAL A 29 20.82 0.01 2.39
N TYR A 30 20.84 0.70 1.24
CA TYR A 30 22.03 0.86 0.40
C TYR A 30 23.08 1.84 0.95
N THR A 31 22.72 2.61 1.97
CA THR A 31 23.49 3.79 2.34
C THR A 31 24.29 3.58 3.62
N PHE A 32 25.61 3.49 3.49
CA PHE A 32 26.56 3.42 4.61
C PHE A 32 27.03 4.79 5.10
N ASP A 33 26.72 5.85 4.35
CA ASP A 33 27.00 7.23 4.72
C ASP A 33 25.91 7.75 5.67
N THR A 34 26.30 8.22 6.86
CA THR A 34 25.34 8.61 7.90
C THR A 34 24.47 9.80 7.50
N GLU A 35 25.00 10.80 6.79
CA GLU A 35 24.23 11.99 6.40
C GLU A 35 23.22 11.66 5.30
N LYS A 36 23.65 10.85 4.32
CA LYS A 36 22.76 10.33 3.28
C LYS A 36 21.71 9.40 3.86
N PHE A 37 22.07 8.54 4.83
CA PHE A 37 21.10 7.67 5.51
C PHE A 37 20.01 8.49 6.20
N ILE A 38 20.38 9.55 6.94
CA ILE A 38 19.42 10.45 7.59
C ILE A 38 18.48 11.10 6.56
N THR A 39 19.03 11.51 5.41
CA THR A 39 18.25 12.14 4.33
C THR A 39 17.27 11.14 3.72
N ASN A 40 17.74 9.96 3.31
CA ASN A 40 16.91 8.91 2.73
C ASN A 40 15.82 8.45 3.70
N HIS A 41 16.15 8.32 4.99
CA HIS A 41 15.19 7.92 6.01
C HIS A 41 14.11 8.99 6.24
N ARG A 42 14.43 10.29 6.07
CA ARG A 42 13.41 11.35 6.08
C ARG A 42 12.49 11.26 4.87
N GLU A 43 13.03 11.02 3.68
CA GLU A 43 12.24 10.84 2.46
C GLU A 43 11.32 9.61 2.56
N PHE A 44 11.85 8.47 2.99
CA PHE A 44 11.07 7.27 3.28
C PHE A 44 9.91 7.57 4.24
N ASN A 45 10.16 8.26 5.36
CA ASN A 45 9.11 8.61 6.31
C ASN A 45 8.03 9.51 5.69
N ARG A 46 8.43 10.45 4.82
CA ARG A 46 7.50 11.35 4.13
C ARG A 46 6.56 10.56 3.22
N GLU A 47 7.12 9.69 2.37
CA GLU A 47 6.32 8.87 1.45
C GLU A 47 5.43 7.88 2.20
N ALA A 48 5.96 7.25 3.27
CA ALA A 48 5.19 6.35 4.13
C ALA A 48 3.98 7.05 4.77
N ASN A 49 4.16 8.30 5.22
CA ASN A 49 3.07 9.10 5.78
C ASN A 49 2.04 9.47 4.70
N ALA A 50 2.49 9.89 3.51
CA ALA A 50 1.59 10.20 2.39
C ALA A 50 0.74 8.98 1.99
N MET A 51 1.33 7.79 1.95
CA MET A 51 0.59 6.55 1.71
C MET A 51 -0.46 6.27 2.79
N MET A 52 -0.11 6.47 4.07
CA MET A 52 -1.04 6.26 5.18
C MET A 52 -2.19 7.28 5.16
N GLU A 53 -1.91 8.55 4.89
CA GLU A 53 -2.93 9.58 4.71
C GLU A 53 -3.89 9.22 3.57
N LYS A 54 -3.36 8.74 2.44
CA LYS A 54 -4.18 8.28 1.31
C LYS A 54 -5.06 7.09 1.69
N CYS A 55 -4.52 6.15 2.49
CA CYS A 55 -5.27 5.01 2.99
C CYS A 55 -6.43 5.46 3.88
N LEU A 56 -6.17 6.34 4.86
CA LEU A 56 -7.19 6.86 5.78
C LEU A 56 -8.28 7.68 5.08
N ALA A 57 -7.89 8.54 4.12
CA ALA A 57 -8.84 9.32 3.34
C ALA A 57 -9.79 8.44 2.52
N GLY A 58 -9.26 7.38 1.90
CA GLY A 58 -10.07 6.40 1.18
C GLY A 58 -11.02 5.63 2.09
N ILE A 59 -10.57 5.20 3.27
CA ILE A 59 -11.43 4.53 4.26
C ILE A 59 -12.62 5.40 4.65
N GLY A 60 -12.37 6.67 4.97
CA GLY A 60 -13.44 7.62 5.32
C GLY A 60 -14.45 7.81 4.18
N THR A 61 -13.98 7.78 2.93
CA THR A 61 -14.80 7.97 1.74
C THR A 61 -15.62 6.73 1.38
N TYR A 62 -15.03 5.54 1.43
CA TYR A 62 -15.64 4.32 0.90
C TYR A 62 -16.28 3.40 1.94
N SER A 63 -16.12 3.67 3.25
CA SER A 63 -16.81 2.90 4.30
C SER A 63 -18.34 2.95 4.17
N SER A 64 -18.89 4.11 3.81
CA SER A 64 -20.33 4.29 3.56
C SER A 64 -20.76 3.64 2.24
N VAL A 65 -19.95 3.78 1.19
CA VAL A 65 -20.19 3.23 -0.16
C VAL A 65 -20.22 1.70 -0.13
N SER A 66 -19.26 1.06 0.55
CA SER A 66 -19.20 -0.40 0.67
C SER A 66 -20.48 -0.97 1.30
N LYS A 67 -20.94 -0.35 2.39
CA LYS A 67 -22.20 -0.73 3.06
C LYS A 67 -23.42 -0.51 2.19
N ALA A 68 -23.49 0.61 1.48
CA ALA A 68 -24.63 0.95 0.64
C ALA A 68 -24.75 0.06 -0.60
N LEU A 69 -23.62 -0.43 -1.13
CA LEU A 69 -23.56 -1.21 -2.37
C LEU A 69 -23.38 -2.72 -2.12
N CYS A 70 -23.45 -3.17 -0.86
CA CYS A 70 -23.26 -4.57 -0.45
C CYS A 70 -22.04 -5.24 -1.10
N ILE A 71 -20.95 -4.49 -1.25
CA ILE A 71 -19.71 -4.98 -1.84
C ILE A 71 -18.99 -5.78 -0.75
N GLU A 72 -18.50 -6.98 -1.06
CA GLU A 72 -17.62 -7.77 -0.17
C GLU A 72 -16.22 -7.12 -0.06
N PHE A 73 -16.16 -5.87 0.41
CA PHE A 73 -14.95 -5.08 0.49
C PHE A 73 -14.93 -4.34 1.82
N ASP A 74 -13.99 -4.69 2.70
CA ASP A 74 -13.79 -4.01 3.98
C ASP A 74 -12.62 -3.01 3.89
N PRO A 75 -12.88 -1.69 3.91
CA PRO A 75 -11.81 -0.70 3.93
C PRO A 75 -10.88 -0.84 5.13
N GLU A 76 -11.33 -1.40 6.25
CA GLU A 76 -10.48 -1.61 7.42
C GLU A 76 -9.42 -2.69 7.20
N GLU A 77 -9.68 -3.66 6.33
CA GLU A 77 -8.68 -4.62 5.89
C GLU A 77 -7.55 -3.93 5.13
N ILE A 78 -7.85 -2.93 4.30
CA ILE A 78 -6.85 -2.11 3.60
C ILE A 78 -5.99 -1.35 4.61
N ARG A 79 -6.59 -0.79 5.66
CA ARG A 79 -5.83 -0.14 6.76
C ARG A 79 -4.82 -1.10 7.38
N HIS A 80 -5.27 -2.31 7.69
CA HIS A 80 -4.43 -3.33 8.31
C HIS A 80 -3.27 -3.74 7.39
N LEU A 81 -3.56 -3.99 6.11
CA LEU A 81 -2.54 -4.35 5.11
C LEU A 81 -1.51 -3.23 4.94
N THR A 82 -1.94 -1.97 4.81
CA THR A 82 -1.04 -0.82 4.69
C THR A 82 -0.19 -0.67 5.95
N GLY A 83 -0.78 -0.76 7.14
CA GLY A 83 -0.06 -0.66 8.41
C GLY A 83 1.00 -1.75 8.58
N LYS A 84 0.65 -3.00 8.27
CA LYS A 84 1.58 -4.13 8.31
C LYS A 84 2.74 -3.94 7.31
N PHE A 85 2.43 -3.55 6.09
CA PHE A 85 3.44 -3.28 5.06
C PHE A 85 4.42 -2.18 5.49
N MET A 86 3.92 -1.06 6.03
CA MET A 86 4.76 0.01 6.57
C MET A 86 5.62 -0.44 7.75
N SER A 87 5.08 -1.26 8.65
CA SER A 87 5.82 -1.81 9.80
C SER A 87 7.01 -2.65 9.33
N ASN A 88 6.77 -3.56 8.38
CA ASN A 88 7.81 -4.43 7.82
C ASN A 88 8.96 -3.62 7.18
N LEU A 89 8.62 -2.56 6.42
CA LEU A 89 9.64 -1.70 5.81
C LEU A 89 10.45 -0.95 6.87
N ARG A 90 9.78 -0.39 7.89
CA ARG A 90 10.45 0.32 9.00
C ARG A 90 11.36 -0.60 9.79
N GLU A 91 10.96 -1.83 10.04
CA GLU A 91 11.80 -2.84 10.71
C GLU A 91 13.03 -3.17 9.86
N THR A 92 12.83 -3.44 8.57
CA THR A 92 13.94 -3.76 7.65
C THR A 92 14.96 -2.60 7.57
N CYS A 93 14.49 -1.35 7.57
CA CYS A 93 15.37 -0.16 7.57
C CYS A 93 16.12 0.07 8.90
N LYS A 94 15.72 -0.56 10.01
CA LYS A 94 16.39 -0.48 11.31
C LYS A 94 17.45 -1.56 11.52
N GLU A 95 17.38 -2.67 10.79
CA GLU A 95 18.28 -3.83 10.95
C GLU A 95 19.71 -3.57 10.41
N SER A 96 19.99 -2.38 9.88
CA SER A 96 21.25 -2.00 9.23
C SER A 96 22.34 -1.57 10.21
N CYS A 97 22.88 -2.55 10.93
CA CYS A 97 24.29 -2.55 11.39
C CYS A 97 24.93 -3.96 11.36
N GLY A 98 24.34 -4.95 10.68
CA GLY A 98 24.94 -6.30 10.64
C GLY A 98 24.42 -7.31 9.61
N GLU A 99 23.24 -7.14 9.01
CA GLU A 99 22.79 -8.02 7.91
C GLU A 99 23.41 -7.60 6.56
N GLN A 100 23.68 -8.58 5.68
CA GLN A 100 24.12 -8.32 4.32
C GLN A 100 23.05 -7.55 3.56
N GLU A 101 23.40 -6.39 2.99
CA GLU A 101 22.55 -5.49 2.18
C GLU A 101 21.59 -6.24 1.22
N GLY A 102 22.08 -7.29 0.55
CA GLY A 102 21.27 -8.11 -0.37
C GLY A 102 20.11 -8.89 0.27
N GLN A 103 20.13 -9.14 1.57
CA GLN A 103 19.03 -9.79 2.30
C GLN A 103 17.92 -8.79 2.66
N GLN A 104 18.28 -7.57 3.03
CA GLN A 104 17.33 -6.50 3.36
C GLN A 104 16.53 -6.06 2.14
N VAL A 105 17.20 -5.87 1.00
CA VAL A 105 16.53 -5.55 -0.28
C VAL A 105 15.54 -6.64 -0.68
N LYS A 106 15.89 -7.93 -0.47
CA LYS A 106 14.96 -9.04 -0.72
C LYS A 106 13.73 -9.00 0.19
N LYS A 107 13.89 -8.66 1.47
CA LYS A 107 12.76 -8.47 2.42
C LYS A 107 11.82 -7.34 1.96
N ILE A 108 12.38 -6.22 1.51
CA ILE A 108 11.63 -5.08 0.96
C ILE A 108 10.84 -5.52 -0.28
N ASN A 109 11.51 -6.11 -1.28
CA ASN A 109 10.87 -6.54 -2.53
C ASN A 109 9.77 -7.57 -2.29
N SER A 110 9.99 -8.51 -1.37
CA SER A 110 8.99 -9.52 -1.00
C SER A 110 7.75 -8.89 -0.35
N SER A 111 7.96 -7.97 0.61
CA SER A 111 6.87 -7.25 1.27
C SER A 111 6.07 -6.40 0.29
N THR A 112 6.75 -5.71 -0.63
CA THR A 112 6.14 -4.90 -1.69
C THR A 112 5.27 -5.75 -2.61
N THR A 113 5.83 -6.86 -3.10
CA THR A 113 5.13 -7.78 -4.01
C THR A 113 3.89 -8.36 -3.35
N ALA A 114 3.99 -8.75 -2.09
CA ALA A 114 2.86 -9.28 -1.33
C ALA A 114 1.75 -8.24 -1.18
N PHE A 115 2.08 -7.02 -0.77
CA PHE A 115 1.12 -5.93 -0.62
C PHE A 115 0.42 -5.59 -1.95
N GLN A 116 1.18 -5.39 -3.03
CA GLN A 116 0.60 -5.07 -4.34
C GLN A 116 -0.30 -6.18 -4.87
N LYS A 117 0.05 -7.45 -4.62
CA LYS A 117 -0.81 -8.59 -4.97
C LYS A 117 -2.14 -8.54 -4.23
N GLU A 118 -2.14 -8.25 -2.93
CA GLU A 118 -3.38 -8.12 -2.17
C GLU A 118 -4.23 -6.96 -2.69
N ILE A 119 -3.64 -5.81 -2.97
CA ILE A 119 -4.37 -4.67 -3.54
C ILE A 119 -4.98 -5.01 -4.91
N ARG A 120 -4.25 -5.69 -5.79
CA ARG A 120 -4.79 -6.18 -7.07
C ARG A 120 -5.95 -7.16 -6.89
N ASN A 121 -5.88 -8.05 -5.91
CA ASN A 121 -6.99 -8.96 -5.60
C ASN A 121 -8.24 -8.15 -5.20
N LYS A 122 -8.08 -7.10 -4.38
CA LYS A 122 -9.19 -6.23 -3.98
C LYS A 122 -9.77 -5.45 -5.15
N ILE A 123 -8.93 -4.95 -6.07
CA ILE A 123 -9.39 -4.30 -7.30
C ILE A 123 -10.24 -5.25 -8.15
N SER A 124 -9.77 -6.49 -8.35
CA SER A 124 -10.51 -7.51 -9.11
C SER A 124 -11.88 -7.79 -8.48
N LEU A 125 -11.94 -7.94 -7.15
CA LEU A 125 -13.18 -8.17 -6.42
C LEU A 125 -14.19 -7.03 -6.59
N VAL A 126 -13.73 -5.79 -6.50
CA VAL A 126 -14.56 -4.61 -6.77
C VAL A 126 -15.06 -4.62 -8.22
N GLY A 127 -14.20 -4.97 -9.17
CA GLY A 127 -14.56 -5.08 -10.59
C GLY A 127 -15.60 -6.17 -10.90
N GLU A 128 -15.49 -7.33 -10.26
CA GLU A 128 -16.47 -8.42 -10.39
C GLU A 128 -17.84 -8.01 -9.86
N ASN A 129 -17.88 -7.33 -8.71
CA ASN A 129 -19.12 -6.83 -8.12
C ASN A 129 -19.80 -5.79 -9.02
N VAL A 130 -19.05 -4.92 -9.69
CA VAL A 130 -19.59 -4.02 -10.72
C VAL A 130 -20.20 -4.80 -11.88
N SER A 131 -19.50 -5.82 -12.38
CA SER A 131 -19.96 -6.63 -13.52
C SER A 131 -21.27 -7.37 -13.22
N LYS A 132 -21.45 -7.87 -12.00
CA LYS A 132 -22.70 -8.51 -11.54
C LYS A 132 -23.86 -7.51 -11.52
N LEU A 133 -23.67 -6.35 -10.86
CA LEU A 133 -24.70 -5.32 -10.77
C LEU A 133 -25.22 -4.86 -12.15
N LEU A 134 -24.32 -4.71 -13.13
CA LEU A 134 -24.70 -4.32 -14.49
C LEU A 134 -25.46 -5.39 -15.28
N LYS A 135 -25.34 -6.66 -14.89
CA LYS A 135 -26.09 -7.77 -15.52
C LYS A 135 -27.49 -7.92 -14.92
N ASP A 136 -27.64 -7.63 -13.63
CA ASP A 136 -28.91 -7.72 -12.93
C ASP A 136 -29.87 -6.55 -13.23
N GLU A 137 -29.35 -5.42 -13.75
CA GLU A 137 -30.14 -4.28 -14.23
C GLU A 137 -30.74 -4.47 -15.65
N LYS A 138 -30.57 -5.64 -16.29
CA LYS A 138 -31.12 -5.97 -17.62
C LYS A 138 -32.25 -7.01 -17.55
#